data_AF-A0A8D8NJ42-F1
#
_entry.id   AF-A0A8D8NJ42-F1
#
_cell.length_a   1.000
_cell.length_b   1.000
_cell.length_c   1.000
_cell.angle_alpha   90.00
_cell.angle_beta   90.00
_cell.angle_gamma   90.00
#
_symmetry.space_group_name_H-M   'P 1'
#
loop_
_entity.id
_entity.type
_entity.pdbx_description
1 polymer ?
#
loop_
_entity_poly.entity_id
_entity_poly.type
_entity_poly.pdbx_seq_one_letter_code
_entity_poly.pdbx_strand_id
1 'polypeptide(L)'
;MSEYWLISAPGDKTCQQTWETMNNLTSKQNNLCENFKFHIPDLKVGTLDQLVGLSDDLGKLDAYVEQSTRKIASYLGDVLEDQRDKLYENLQANNNDLTTYITRFQWDLAKYPTKQSLRNIADIISKQVGQIDADLKTKSAAYNNLKGNLQNLEKKQTGSLLTRNLADLVKREHFILDSEYLTTLLVIVPK
;
A
#
# COMPACT_ATOMS: atom_id res chain seq x y z
N MET A 1 15.88 7.08 -0.39
CA MET A 1 15.35 5.95 0.40
C MET A 1 16.10 5.98 1.73
N SER A 2 15.40 6.18 2.84
CA SER A 2 16.03 6.21 4.17
C SER A 2 16.06 4.79 4.70
N GLU A 3 17.24 4.30 5.05
CA GLU A 3 17.43 2.98 5.66
C GLU A 3 17.41 3.14 7.19
N TYR A 4 16.70 2.25 7.88
CA TYR A 4 16.60 2.25 9.33
C TYR A 4 17.04 0.90 9.87
N TRP A 5 17.80 0.93 10.95
CA TRP A 5 18.28 -0.26 11.64
C TRP A 5 17.57 -0.39 12.99
N LEU A 6 16.88 -1.50 13.21
CA LEU A 6 16.31 -1.84 14.52
C LEU A 6 17.27 -2.76 15.26
N ILE A 7 17.78 -2.31 16.40
CA ILE A 7 18.77 -3.04 17.20
C ILE A 7 18.23 -3.18 18.61
N SER A 8 18.39 -4.38 19.18
CA SER A 8 18.13 -4.67 20.59
C SER A 8 19.42 -5.05 21.28
N ALA A 9 19.64 -4.52 22.48
CA ALA A 9 20.80 -4.81 23.32
C ALA A 9 20.34 -5.16 24.75
N PRO A 10 21.01 -6.11 25.42
CA PRO A 10 20.66 -6.47 26.78
C PRO A 10 20.84 -5.28 27.74
N GLY A 11 19.89 -5.13 28.67
CA GLY A 11 19.95 -4.14 29.74
C GLY A 11 20.92 -4.57 30.85
N ASP A 12 22.22 -4.46 30.60
CA ASP A 12 23.29 -5.00 31.46
C ASP A 12 23.16 -4.56 32.94
N LYS A 13 22.92 -3.26 33.18
CA LYS A 13 22.61 -2.70 34.52
C LYS A 13 21.21 -2.09 34.57
N THR A 14 20.91 -1.20 33.64
CA THR A 14 19.58 -0.64 33.41
C THR A 14 19.43 -0.38 31.92
N CYS A 15 18.21 -0.52 31.38
CA CYS A 15 17.93 -0.22 29.97
C CYS A 15 18.35 1.22 29.59
N GLN A 16 18.24 2.14 30.55
CA GLN A 16 18.62 3.54 30.37
C GLN A 16 20.13 3.73 30.24
N GLN A 17 20.94 3.08 31.06
CA GLN A 17 22.40 3.16 30.95
C GLN A 17 22.91 2.51 29.66
N THR A 18 22.35 1.38 29.25
CA THR A 18 22.70 0.74 27.96
C THR A 18 22.39 1.71 26.80
N TRP A 19 21.21 2.32 26.82
CA TRP A 19 20.82 3.34 25.83
C TRP A 19 21.78 4.52 25.79
N GLU A 20 22.09 5.11 26.95
CA GLU A 20 22.97 6.27 27.04
C GLU A 20 24.39 5.95 26.57
N THR A 21 24.89 4.77 26.90
CA THR A 21 26.22 4.30 26.46
C THR A 21 26.27 4.14 24.94
N MET A 22 25.29 3.43 24.36
CA MET A 22 25.19 3.26 22.91
C MET A 22 25.04 4.62 22.21
N ASN A 23 24.14 5.48 22.68
CA ASN A 23 23.89 6.78 22.08
C ASN A 23 25.09 7.74 22.19
N ASN A 24 25.84 7.68 23.29
CA ASN A 24 27.06 8.47 23.43
C ASN A 24 28.14 8.01 22.44
N LEU A 25 28.31 6.70 22.24
CA LEU A 25 29.33 6.15 21.34
C LEU A 25 28.97 6.34 19.85
N THR A 26 27.72 6.07 19.47
CA THR A 26 27.33 6.08 18.05
C THR A 26 26.93 7.46 17.56
N SER A 27 26.18 8.23 18.37
CA SER A 27 25.70 9.56 17.97
C SER A 27 26.64 10.66 18.43
N LYS A 28 26.93 10.79 19.74
CA LYS A 28 27.64 11.99 20.25
C LYS A 28 29.14 12.02 19.94
N GLN A 29 29.82 10.89 20.06
CA GLN A 29 31.28 10.82 19.89
C GLN A 29 31.68 10.66 18.43
N ASN A 30 30.99 9.79 17.69
CA ASN A 30 31.38 9.42 16.34
C ASN A 30 30.42 9.92 15.24
N ASN A 31 29.27 10.51 15.61
CA ASN A 31 28.25 11.02 14.69
C ASN A 31 27.89 10.07 13.54
N LEU A 32 27.80 8.77 13.84
CA LEU A 32 27.55 7.70 12.87
C LEU A 32 26.06 7.57 12.53
N CYS A 33 25.18 7.80 13.51
CA CYS A 33 23.74 7.66 13.35
C CYS A 33 22.94 8.50 14.35
N GLU A 34 21.68 8.77 14.01
CA GLU A 34 20.66 9.27 14.95
C GLU A 34 19.94 8.08 15.61
N ASN A 35 19.84 8.09 16.93
CA ASN A 35 19.20 7.01 17.67
C ASN A 35 17.86 7.46 18.25
N PHE A 36 16.83 6.64 18.04
CA PHE A 36 15.49 6.83 18.62
C PHE A 36 15.10 5.63 19.48
N LYS A 37 14.44 5.88 20.62
CA LYS A 37 13.98 4.80 21.50
C LYS A 37 12.75 4.13 20.87
N PHE A 38 12.78 2.80 20.77
CA PHE A 38 11.65 2.01 20.29
C PHE A 38 10.94 1.35 21.47
N HIS A 39 9.78 1.86 21.86
CA HIS A 39 9.09 1.42 23.07
C HIS A 39 8.23 0.18 22.81
N ILE A 40 8.67 -0.97 23.33
CA ILE A 40 7.93 -2.23 23.31
C ILE A 40 7.40 -2.48 24.73
N PRO A 41 6.09 -2.66 24.93
CA PRO A 41 5.53 -2.96 26.24
C PRO A 41 5.85 -4.39 26.67
N ASP A 42 5.64 -4.69 27.94
CA ASP A 42 5.76 -6.06 28.44
C ASP A 42 4.64 -6.92 27.85
N LEU A 43 5.04 -7.83 26.96
CA LEU A 43 4.14 -8.77 26.30
C LEU A 43 4.11 -10.09 27.06
N LYS A 44 2.95 -10.73 27.10
CA LYS A 44 2.78 -12.03 27.75
C LYS A 44 3.49 -13.13 26.95
N VAL A 45 4.69 -13.48 27.40
CA VAL A 45 5.49 -14.59 26.87
C VAL A 45 5.00 -15.94 27.42
N GLY A 46 5.06 -16.97 26.56
CA GLY A 46 4.69 -18.35 26.89
C GLY A 46 5.90 -19.18 27.32
N THR A 47 5.92 -20.46 26.94
CA THR A 47 7.08 -21.33 27.15
C THR A 47 8.17 -21.05 26.09
N LEU A 48 9.42 -21.46 26.38
CA LEU A 48 10.52 -21.34 25.41
C LEU A 48 10.20 -22.05 24.07
N ASP A 49 9.62 -23.24 24.14
CA ASP A 49 9.21 -24.02 22.96
C ASP A 49 8.21 -23.23 22.07
N GLN A 50 7.23 -22.58 22.69
CA GLN A 50 6.29 -21.71 21.98
C GLN A 50 6.99 -20.50 21.35
N LEU A 51 8.01 -19.93 22.00
CA LEU A 51 8.77 -18.81 21.47
C LEU A 51 9.63 -19.20 20.27
N VAL A 52 10.24 -20.39 20.29
CA VAL A 52 11.01 -20.91 19.16
C VAL A 52 10.11 -21.08 17.94
N GLY A 53 8.97 -21.76 18.08
CA GLY A 53 8.02 -21.91 16.97
C GLY A 53 7.45 -20.57 16.50
N LEU A 54 7.18 -19.63 17.42
CA LEU A 54 6.71 -18.30 17.08
C LEU A 54 7.77 -17.48 16.32
N SER A 55 9.06 -17.66 16.59
CA SER A 55 10.14 -16.96 15.90
C SER A 55 10.12 -17.26 14.39
N ASP A 56 9.91 -18.52 14.02
CA ASP A 56 9.82 -18.93 12.61
C ASP A 56 8.54 -18.40 11.96
N ASP A 57 7.41 -18.46 12.67
CA ASP A 57 6.12 -17.93 12.19
C ASP A 57 6.18 -16.41 11.99
N LEU A 58 6.83 -15.68 12.90
CA LEU A 58 7.04 -14.24 12.80
C LEU A 58 7.94 -13.88 11.61
N GLY A 59 8.98 -14.66 11.32
CA GLY A 59 9.82 -14.44 10.14
C GLY A 59 9.04 -14.56 8.83
N LYS A 60 8.12 -15.53 8.73
CA LYS A 60 7.23 -15.67 7.57
C LYS A 60 6.21 -14.53 7.50
N LEU A 61 5.64 -14.16 8.65
CA LEU A 61 4.66 -13.09 8.75
C LEU A 61 5.28 -11.74 8.36
N ASP A 62 6.50 -11.46 8.80
CA ASP A 62 7.23 -10.22 8.45
C ASP A 62 7.42 -10.09 6.93
N ALA A 63 7.95 -11.13 6.28
CA ALA A 63 8.09 -11.15 4.82
C ALA A 63 6.75 -10.96 4.09
N TYR A 64 5.67 -11.55 4.61
CA TYR A 64 4.33 -11.40 4.05
C TYR A 64 3.78 -9.98 4.20
N VAL A 65 3.96 -9.36 5.37
CA VAL A 65 3.56 -7.97 5.66
C VAL A 65 4.35 -6.99 4.80
N GLU A 66 5.66 -7.19 4.67
CA GLU A 66 6.52 -6.38 3.81
C GLU A 66 6.04 -6.44 2.36
N GLN A 67 5.83 -7.64 1.82
CA GLN A 67 5.37 -7.83 0.45
C GLN A 67 4.02 -7.14 0.20
N SER A 68 3.07 -7.31 1.13
CA SER A 68 1.75 -6.68 1.06
C SER A 68 1.86 -5.15 1.09
N THR A 69 2.70 -4.60 1.96
CA THR A 69 2.93 -3.16 2.08
C THR A 69 3.56 -2.58 0.81
N ARG A 70 4.58 -3.26 0.25
CA ARG A 70 5.22 -2.86 -1.03
C ARG A 70 4.22 -2.86 -2.19
N LYS A 71 3.34 -3.87 -2.23
CA LYS A 71 2.28 -3.97 -3.24
C LYS A 71 1.29 -2.81 -3.15
N ILE A 72 0.87 -2.43 -1.94
CA ILE A 72 0.00 -1.26 -1.71
C ILE A 72 0.68 0.02 -2.20
N ALA A 73 1.94 0.24 -1.80
CA ALA A 73 2.68 1.43 -2.20
C ALA A 73 2.89 1.52 -3.72
N SER A 74 3.25 0.40 -4.37
CA SER A 74 3.37 0.33 -5.83
C SER A 74 2.05 0.65 -6.51
N TYR A 75 0.96 0.04 -6.05
CA TYR A 75 -0.35 0.24 -6.65
C TYR A 75 -0.84 1.69 -6.52
N LEU A 76 -0.60 2.32 -5.37
CA LEU A 76 -0.88 3.75 -5.18
C LEU A 76 -0.08 4.61 -6.18
N GLY A 77 1.18 4.25 -6.43
CA GLY A 77 2.02 4.90 -7.43
C GLY A 77 1.52 4.73 -8.87
N ASP A 78 0.88 3.60 -9.17
CA ASP A 78 0.29 3.33 -10.51
C ASP A 78 -1.04 4.06 -10.70
N VAL A 79 -1.82 4.26 -9.63
CA VAL A 79 -3.08 5.01 -9.65
C VAL A 79 -2.82 6.52 -9.75
N LEU A 80 -1.74 7.02 -9.15
CA LEU A 80 -1.41 8.45 -9.19
C LEU A 80 -0.88 8.92 -10.56
N GLU A 81 -0.56 8.00 -11.49
CA GLU A 81 -0.08 8.27 -12.85
C GLU A 81 0.90 9.46 -12.92
N ASP A 82 0.42 10.64 -13.32
CA ASP A 82 1.19 11.87 -13.51
C ASP A 82 1.58 12.60 -12.20
N GLN A 83 1.08 12.18 -11.04
CA GLN A 83 1.34 12.78 -9.72
C GLN A 83 2.19 11.87 -8.81
N ARG A 84 3.07 11.03 -9.39
CA ARG A 84 3.99 10.18 -8.60
C ARG A 84 4.84 10.96 -7.60
N ASP A 85 5.12 12.24 -7.86
CA ASP A 85 5.85 13.10 -6.92
C ASP A 85 5.11 13.28 -5.58
N LYS A 86 3.77 13.19 -5.59
CA LYS A 86 2.93 13.24 -4.38
C LYS A 86 2.75 11.88 -3.70
N LEU A 87 3.35 10.80 -4.22
CA LEU A 87 3.23 9.47 -3.62
C LEU A 87 3.69 9.49 -2.17
N TYR A 88 4.82 10.14 -1.90
CA TYR A 88 5.38 10.26 -0.55
C TYR A 88 4.49 11.07 0.40
N GLU A 89 3.74 12.05 -0.12
CA GLU A 89 2.77 12.82 0.69
C GLU A 89 1.55 11.99 1.08
N ASN A 90 1.16 11.04 0.22
CA ASN A 90 0.00 10.17 0.45
C ASN A 90 0.35 8.91 1.29
N LEU A 91 1.61 8.49 1.29
CA LEU A 91 2.10 7.38 2.11
C LEU A 91 2.30 7.83 3.56
N GLN A 92 1.20 7.87 4.31
CA GLN A 92 1.18 8.24 5.72
C GLN A 92 0.71 7.08 6.61
N ALA A 93 1.24 7.02 7.82
CA ALA A 93 0.79 6.10 8.87
C ALA A 93 0.21 6.91 10.03
N ASN A 94 -1.06 6.67 10.37
CA ASN A 94 -1.79 7.43 11.39
C ASN A 94 -1.72 8.97 11.20
N ASN A 95 -1.85 9.43 9.95
CA ASN A 95 -1.73 10.85 9.54
C ASN A 95 -0.36 11.49 9.82
N ASN A 96 0.67 10.69 10.06
CA ASN A 96 2.05 11.15 10.16
C ASN A 96 2.87 10.58 8.99
N ASP A 97 3.95 11.26 8.63
CA ASP A 97 4.93 10.72 7.72
C ASP A 97 5.60 9.47 8.33
N LEU A 98 6.06 8.56 7.46
CA LEU A 98 6.64 7.29 7.88
C LEU A 98 7.90 7.45 8.75
N THR A 99 8.68 8.52 8.54
CA THR A 99 9.88 8.80 9.33
C THR A 99 9.52 9.16 10.77
N THR A 100 8.57 10.09 10.95
CA THR A 100 8.04 10.45 12.26
C THR A 100 7.36 9.26 12.93
N TYR A 101 6.61 8.46 12.18
CA TYR A 101 5.94 7.26 12.70
C TYR A 101 6.93 6.24 13.27
N ILE A 102 8.04 5.96 12.56
CA ILE A 102 9.06 5.00 13.03
C ILE A 102 9.87 5.58 14.20
N THR A 103 10.28 6.84 14.12
CA THR A 103 11.12 7.48 15.16
C THR A 103 10.37 7.76 16.46
N ARG A 104 9.03 7.83 16.41
CA ARG A 104 8.15 8.01 17.58
C ARG A 104 7.17 6.86 17.75
N PHE A 105 7.59 5.65 17.36
CA PHE A 105 6.75 4.47 17.44
C PHE A 105 6.19 4.25 18.84
N GLN A 106 4.89 3.97 18.90
CA GLN A 106 4.20 3.53 20.10
C GLN A 106 3.37 2.31 19.79
N TRP A 107 3.39 1.36 20.71
CA TRP A 107 2.59 0.16 20.61
C TRP A 107 1.09 0.50 20.70
N ASP A 108 0.32 0.05 19.71
CA ASP A 108 -1.14 0.23 19.70
C ASP A 108 -1.79 -0.76 20.68
N LEU A 109 -1.93 -0.35 21.93
CA LEU A 109 -2.53 -1.15 23.01
C LEU A 109 -4.01 -1.48 22.77
N ALA A 110 -4.70 -0.68 21.95
CA ALA A 110 -6.12 -0.91 21.64
C ALA A 110 -6.27 -2.03 20.61
N LYS A 111 -5.43 -2.03 19.57
CA LYS A 111 -5.43 -3.08 18.54
C LYS A 111 -4.72 -4.36 18.97
N TYR A 112 -3.63 -4.24 19.74
CA TYR A 112 -2.77 -5.35 20.15
C TYR A 112 -2.58 -5.37 21.67
N PRO A 113 -3.57 -5.84 22.44
CA PRO A 113 -3.53 -5.77 23.91
C PRO A 113 -2.44 -6.67 24.52
N THR A 114 -1.63 -6.12 25.42
CA THR A 114 -0.50 -6.82 26.08
C THR A 114 -0.92 -8.01 26.95
N LYS A 115 -2.18 -8.05 27.37
CA LYS A 115 -2.76 -9.16 28.15
C LYS A 115 -2.96 -10.43 27.33
N GLN A 116 -3.03 -10.32 25.99
CA GLN A 116 -3.17 -11.46 25.11
C GLN A 116 -1.82 -12.15 24.89
N SER A 117 -1.84 -13.43 24.52
CA SER A 117 -0.62 -14.15 24.18
C SER A 117 0.00 -13.61 22.90
N LEU A 118 1.32 -13.68 22.79
CA LEU A 118 2.04 -13.29 21.58
C LEU A 118 1.52 -13.97 20.30
N ARG A 119 1.18 -15.26 20.39
CA ARG A 119 0.61 -16.00 19.26
C ARG A 119 -0.72 -15.39 18.80
N ASN A 120 -1.61 -15.06 19.74
CA ASN A 120 -2.89 -14.44 19.38
C ASN A 120 -2.69 -13.05 18.73
N ILE A 121 -1.73 -12.26 19.21
CA ILE A 121 -1.39 -10.97 18.61
C ILE A 121 -0.87 -11.17 17.18
N ALA A 122 0.03 -12.14 16.96
CA ALA A 122 0.54 -12.48 15.63
C ALA A 122 -0.57 -12.94 14.68
N ASP A 123 -1.51 -13.76 15.16
CA ASP A 123 -2.67 -14.23 14.39
C ASP A 123 -3.60 -13.07 14.01
N ILE A 124 -3.83 -12.11 14.92
CA ILE A 124 -4.61 -10.90 14.63
C ILE A 124 -3.95 -10.08 13.52
N ILE A 125 -2.62 -9.86 13.61
CA ILE A 125 -1.86 -9.12 12.59
C ILE A 125 -1.95 -9.84 11.25
N SER A 126 -1.69 -11.14 11.22
CA SER A 126 -1.77 -11.98 10.02
C SER A 126 -3.14 -11.89 9.34
N LYS A 127 -4.21 -12.03 10.11
CA LYS A 127 -5.58 -11.94 9.60
C LYS A 127 -5.91 -10.55 9.05
N GLN A 128 -5.50 -9.48 9.75
CA GLN A 128 -5.72 -8.11 9.30
C GLN A 128 -5.00 -7.85 7.98
N VAL A 129 -3.74 -8.26 7.86
CA VAL A 129 -2.94 -8.08 6.64
C VAL A 129 -3.53 -8.89 5.48
N GLY A 130 -3.98 -10.12 5.74
CA GLY A 130 -4.66 -10.93 4.74
C GLY A 130 -5.96 -10.31 4.24
N GLN A 131 -6.74 -9.69 5.11
CA GLN A 131 -7.94 -8.95 4.72
C GLN A 131 -7.60 -7.72 3.87
N ILE A 132 -6.56 -6.96 4.25
CA ILE A 132 -6.10 -5.80 3.49
C ILE A 132 -5.65 -6.22 2.07
N ASP A 133 -4.91 -7.32 1.92
CA ASP A 133 -4.49 -7.79 0.59
C ASP A 133 -5.67 -8.26 -0.28
N ALA A 134 -6.66 -8.95 0.32
CA ALA A 134 -7.88 -9.35 -0.37
C ALA A 134 -8.70 -8.14 -0.86
N ASP A 135 -8.84 -7.12 -0.02
CA ASP A 135 -9.54 -5.88 -0.35
C ASP A 135 -8.79 -5.11 -1.45
N LEU A 136 -7.46 -5.01 -1.36
CA LEU A 136 -6.63 -4.41 -2.40
C LEU A 136 -6.79 -5.13 -3.73
N LYS A 137 -6.76 -6.47 -3.73
CA LYS A 137 -6.93 -7.29 -4.94
C LYS A 137 -8.30 -7.05 -5.59
N THR A 138 -9.35 -6.98 -4.79
CA THR A 138 -10.71 -6.72 -5.27
C THR A 138 -10.83 -5.32 -5.89
N LYS A 139 -10.37 -4.30 -5.16
CA LYS A 139 -10.43 -2.90 -5.62
C LYS A 139 -9.55 -2.67 -6.85
N SER A 140 -8.36 -3.25 -6.88
CA SER A 140 -7.44 -3.11 -8.01
C SER A 140 -7.97 -3.77 -9.28
N ALA A 141 -8.59 -4.95 -9.17
CA ALA A 141 -9.24 -5.61 -10.31
C ALA A 141 -10.38 -4.77 -10.88
N ALA A 142 -11.23 -4.20 -10.01
CA ALA A 142 -12.32 -3.32 -10.42
C ALA A 142 -11.80 -2.05 -11.12
N TYR A 143 -10.79 -1.39 -10.56
CA TYR A 143 -10.17 -0.21 -11.16
C TYR A 143 -9.56 -0.52 -12.53
N ASN A 144 -8.76 -1.59 -12.64
CA ASN A 144 -8.13 -1.96 -13.91
C ASN A 144 -9.15 -2.32 -14.99
N ASN A 145 -10.27 -2.96 -14.62
CA ASN A 145 -11.36 -3.23 -15.55
C ASN A 145 -11.98 -1.92 -16.09
N LEU A 146 -12.30 -0.98 -15.19
CA LEU A 146 -12.85 0.32 -15.58
C LEU A 146 -11.88 1.12 -16.44
N LYS A 147 -10.59 1.17 -16.07
CA LYS A 147 -9.53 1.81 -16.85
C LYS A 147 -9.42 1.21 -18.26
N GLY A 148 -9.43 -0.12 -18.37
CA GLY A 148 -9.41 -0.80 -19.66
C GLY A 148 -10.64 -0.50 -20.52
N ASN A 149 -11.83 -0.46 -19.91
CA ASN A 149 -13.07 -0.09 -20.61
C ASN A 149 -13.01 1.35 -21.11
N LEU A 150 -12.52 2.29 -20.30
CA LEU A 150 -12.38 3.70 -20.69
C LEU A 150 -11.41 3.85 -21.87
N GLN A 151 -10.22 3.24 -21.80
CA GLN A 151 -9.24 3.27 -22.89
C GLN A 151 -9.80 2.69 -24.20
N ASN A 152 -10.62 1.63 -24.11
CA ASN A 152 -11.29 1.06 -25.28
C ASN A 152 -12.34 2.02 -25.87
N LEU A 153 -13.08 2.75 -25.04
CA LEU A 153 -14.03 3.77 -25.49
C LEU A 153 -13.31 4.94 -26.17
N GLU A 154 -12.23 5.45 -25.58
CA GLU A 154 -11.43 6.54 -26.15
C GLU A 154 -10.83 6.18 -27.52
N LYS A 155 -10.31 4.96 -27.66
CA LYS A 155 -9.81 4.44 -28.96
C LYS A 155 -10.92 4.37 -30.00
N LYS A 156 -12.13 3.93 -29.61
CA LYS A 156 -13.30 3.94 -30.51
C LYS A 156 -13.76 5.35 -30.85
N GLN A 157 -13.42 6.38 -30.06
CA GLN A 157 -13.80 7.76 -30.35
C GLN A 157 -12.78 8.50 -31.22
N THR A 158 -11.52 8.08 -31.25
CA THR A 158 -10.41 8.79 -31.93
C THR A 158 -9.91 8.11 -33.21
N GLY A 159 -10.42 6.92 -33.55
CA GLY A 159 -10.03 6.16 -34.74
C GLY A 159 -10.44 6.78 -36.10
N SER A 160 -10.05 6.10 -37.18
CA SER A 160 -10.54 6.40 -38.54
C SER A 160 -12.06 6.35 -38.60
N LEU A 161 -12.68 7.13 -39.49
CA LEU A 161 -14.14 7.14 -39.70
C LEU A 161 -14.72 5.73 -39.91
N LEU A 162 -13.92 4.78 -40.41
CA LEU A 162 -14.28 3.37 -40.60
C LEU A 162 -14.56 2.60 -39.30
N THR A 163 -13.90 2.98 -38.21
CA THR A 163 -13.98 2.26 -36.92
C THR A 163 -14.40 3.15 -35.76
N ARG A 164 -14.50 4.46 -36.02
CA ARG A 164 -14.89 5.47 -35.04
C ARG A 164 -16.38 5.43 -34.74
N ASN A 165 -16.73 5.64 -33.48
CA ASN A 165 -18.12 5.88 -33.10
C ASN A 165 -18.64 7.17 -33.78
N LEU A 166 -19.71 7.03 -34.56
CA LEU A 166 -20.31 8.12 -35.33
C LEU A 166 -21.34 8.94 -34.52
N ALA A 167 -21.66 8.55 -33.29
CA ALA A 167 -22.68 9.21 -32.45
C ALA A 167 -22.45 10.73 -32.29
N ASP A 168 -21.19 11.17 -32.23
CA ASP A 168 -20.84 12.59 -32.11
C ASP A 168 -20.81 13.33 -33.47
N LEU A 169 -20.87 12.59 -34.59
CA LEU A 169 -20.75 13.11 -35.95
C LEU A 169 -22.10 13.16 -36.68
N VAL A 170 -22.99 12.23 -36.38
CA VAL A 170 -24.28 12.11 -37.05
C VAL A 170 -25.41 12.67 -36.18
N LYS A 171 -26.32 13.41 -36.81
CA LYS A 171 -27.49 14.00 -36.16
C LYS A 171 -28.75 13.42 -36.76
N ARG A 172 -29.87 13.57 -36.05
CA ARG A 172 -31.19 13.13 -36.52
C ARG A 172 -31.53 13.65 -37.92
N GLU A 173 -31.17 14.91 -38.18
CA GLU A 173 -31.37 15.59 -39.47
C GLU A 173 -30.58 14.98 -40.65
N HIS A 174 -29.54 14.18 -40.39
CA HIS A 174 -28.79 13.50 -41.45
C HIS A 174 -29.49 12.23 -41.96
N PHE A 175 -30.53 11.75 -41.28
CA PHE A 175 -31.23 10.50 -41.63
C PHE A 175 -32.68 10.77 -41.98
N ILE A 176 -33.17 10.04 -42.98
CA ILE A 176 -34.61 9.91 -43.21
C ILE A 176 -35.12 8.87 -42.22
N LEU A 177 -35.93 9.32 -41.26
CA LEU A 177 -36.57 8.47 -40.27
C LEU A 177 -38.02 8.21 -40.66
N ASP A 178 -38.57 7.08 -40.21
CA ASP A 178 -39.99 6.73 -40.35
C ASP A 178 -40.52 6.68 -41.81
N SER A 179 -39.67 6.22 -42.75
CA SER A 179 -40.05 5.99 -44.14
C SER A 179 -40.13 4.49 -44.45
N GLU A 180 -41.22 4.05 -45.09
CA GLU A 180 -41.38 2.66 -45.55
C GLU A 180 -40.60 2.35 -46.84
N TYR A 181 -40.19 3.39 -47.58
CA TYR A 181 -39.63 3.24 -48.93
C TYR A 181 -38.18 3.71 -49.05
N LEU A 182 -37.68 4.47 -48.08
CA LEU A 182 -36.34 5.08 -48.14
C LEU A 182 -35.56 4.78 -46.86
N THR A 183 -34.24 4.61 -47.03
CA THR A 183 -33.28 4.49 -45.93
C THR A 183 -32.04 5.32 -46.24
N THR A 184 -31.32 5.73 -45.20
CA THR A 184 -30.07 6.47 -45.32
C THR A 184 -28.89 5.55 -45.04
N LEU A 185 -27.96 5.43 -45.99
CA LEU A 185 -26.71 4.70 -45.82
C LEU A 185 -25.55 5.68 -45.66
N LEU A 186 -24.66 5.40 -44.71
CA LEU A 186 -23.42 6.14 -44.53
C LEU A 186 -22.31 5.41 -45.31
N VAL A 187 -21.62 6.15 -46.18
CA VAL A 187 -20.53 5.62 -47.01
C VAL A 187 -19.27 6.43 -46.73
N ILE A 188 -18.17 5.74 -46.48
CA ILE A 188 -16.86 6.35 -46.22
C ILE A 188 -16.03 6.22 -47.50
N VAL A 189 -15.65 7.36 -48.07
CA VAL A 189 -14.89 7.43 -49.33
C VAL A 189 -13.46 7.90 -49.02
N PRO A 190 -12.42 7.14 -49.42
CA PRO A 190 -11.03 7.59 -49.34
C PRO A 190 -10.82 8.90 -50.12
N LYS A 191 -9.89 9.74 -49.65
CA LYS A 191 -9.49 10.96 -50.38
C LYS A 191 -8.72 10.65 -51.65
#